data_AF-I2F348-F1
#
_entry.id   AF-I2F348-F1
#
_cell.length_a   1.000
_cell.length_b   1.000
_cell.length_c   1.000
_cell.angle_alpha   90.00
_cell.angle_beta   90.00
_cell.angle_gamma   90.00
#
_symmetry.space_group_name_H-M   'P 1'
#
loop_
_entity.id
_entity.type
_entity.pdbx_description
1 polymer ?
#
loop_
_entity_poly.entity_id
_entity_poly.type
_entity_poly.pdbx_seq_one_letter_code
_entity_poly.pdbx_strand_id
1 'polypeptide(L)'
;MRKLVVISIITILSVYGFSMAVSAGIGFNLDMSSGALVTPVFIQFSAGIPYLQGTIHAYVFSFDWSSLVVKGFSLPDHTYLGIQTKVTVHKSIYVKGQIFWSLKHITSLIGGERTIAGTPLYTRIGLGSNFSSIELDAGFDGYWQLEPSSTVPFARPYLLVNFTF
;
A
#
# COMPACT_ATOMS: atom_id res chain seq x y z
N MET A 1 29.20 18.69 9.46
CA MET A 1 29.01 17.54 8.53
C MET A 1 27.55 17.06 8.45
N ARG A 2 26.89 16.64 9.55
CA ARG A 2 25.47 16.19 9.50
C ARG A 2 24.49 17.20 8.86
N LYS A 3 24.60 18.49 9.18
CA LYS A 3 23.72 19.54 8.61
C LYS A 3 23.89 19.72 7.09
N LEU A 4 25.12 19.64 6.58
CA LEU A 4 25.41 19.73 5.15
C LEU A 4 24.89 18.50 4.40
N VAL A 5 25.03 17.30 4.98
CA VAL A 5 24.45 16.08 4.41
C VAL A 5 22.92 16.17 4.35
N VAL A 6 22.27 16.65 5.41
CA VAL A 6 20.81 16.86 5.44
C VAL A 6 20.38 17.89 4.40
N ILE A 7 21.09 19.01 4.29
CA ILE A 7 20.80 20.05 3.28
C ILE A 7 21.01 19.47 1.87
N SER A 8 22.10 18.75 1.60
CA SER A 8 22.33 18.11 0.31
C SER A 8 21.27 17.05 -0.02
N ILE A 9 20.82 16.26 0.96
CA ILE A 9 19.72 15.30 0.78
C ILE A 9 18.43 16.05 0.44
N ILE A 10 18.08 17.10 1.20
CA ILE A 10 16.89 17.91 0.94
C ILE A 10 16.96 18.55 -0.44
N THR A 11 18.10 19.12 -0.82
CA THR A 11 18.32 19.76 -2.13
C THR A 11 18.27 18.73 -3.26
N ILE A 12 18.87 17.55 -3.10
CA ILE A 12 18.78 16.47 -4.10
C ILE A 12 17.33 15.99 -4.23
N LEU A 13 16.62 15.77 -3.11
CA LEU A 13 15.22 15.35 -3.11
C LEU A 13 14.27 16.41 -3.70
N SER A 14 14.58 17.70 -3.52
CA SER A 14 13.81 18.80 -4.11
C SER A 14 14.14 19.06 -5.58
N VAL A 15 15.37 18.77 -6.02
CA VAL A 15 15.76 18.78 -7.45
C VAL A 15 15.19 17.57 -8.21
N TYR A 16 14.96 16.43 -7.53
CA TYR A 16 14.42 15.20 -8.15
C TYR A 16 12.91 15.20 -8.40
N GLY A 17 12.24 16.36 -8.36
CA GLY A 17 10.82 16.46 -8.72
C GLY A 17 9.92 15.78 -7.71
N PHE A 18 9.84 16.36 -6.51
CA PHE A 18 8.86 15.94 -5.50
C PHE A 18 7.44 15.98 -6.09
N SER A 19 6.70 14.90 -5.91
CA SER A 19 5.37 14.69 -6.45
C SER A 19 4.39 14.37 -5.33
N MET A 20 3.15 14.81 -5.50
CA MET A 20 2.03 14.46 -4.65
C MET A 20 0.87 14.01 -5.53
N ALA A 21 0.13 13.01 -5.09
CA ALA A 21 -0.99 12.44 -5.81
C ALA A 21 -2.08 12.00 -4.83
N VAL A 22 -3.33 12.27 -5.18
CA VAL A 22 -4.49 11.63 -4.56
C VAL A 22 -5.08 10.69 -5.60
N SER A 23 -5.26 9.42 -5.21
CA SER A 23 -5.87 8.41 -6.06
C SER A 23 -7.10 7.82 -5.39
N ALA A 24 -8.16 7.63 -6.16
CA ALA A 24 -9.25 6.73 -5.77
C ALA A 24 -9.10 5.43 -6.57
N GLY A 25 -9.37 4.28 -5.96
CA GLY A 25 -9.16 3.01 -6.64
C GLY A 25 -10.18 1.95 -6.28
N ILE A 26 -10.33 1.00 -7.21
CA ILE A 26 -11.13 -0.21 -7.05
C ILE A 26 -10.20 -1.40 -7.24
N GLY A 27 -10.29 -2.36 -6.34
CA GLY A 27 -9.51 -3.59 -6.37
C GLY A 27 -10.34 -4.85 -6.58
N PHE A 28 -9.66 -5.93 -6.94
CA PHE A 28 -10.17 -7.29 -6.96
C PHE A 28 -9.14 -8.16 -6.26
N ASN A 29 -9.46 -8.63 -5.06
CA ASN A 29 -8.60 -9.47 -4.24
C ASN A 29 -9.20 -10.86 -4.17
N LEU A 30 -8.46 -11.87 -4.62
CA LEU A 30 -8.84 -13.27 -4.41
C LEU A 30 -8.09 -13.78 -3.18
N ASP A 31 -8.84 -14.12 -2.14
CA ASP A 31 -8.30 -14.78 -0.97
C ASP A 31 -8.07 -16.26 -1.29
N MET A 32 -6.80 -16.66 -1.46
CA MET A 32 -6.46 -18.04 -1.79
C MET A 32 -6.81 -19.04 -0.67
N SER A 33 -6.99 -18.59 0.57
CA SER A 33 -7.33 -19.46 1.69
C SER A 33 -8.81 -19.81 1.75
N SER A 34 -9.68 -18.85 1.41
CA SER A 34 -11.13 -19.00 1.46
C SER A 34 -11.77 -19.17 0.07
N GLY A 35 -11.05 -18.85 -1.00
CA GLY A 35 -11.58 -18.72 -2.36
C GLY A 35 -12.44 -17.46 -2.57
N ALA A 36 -12.57 -16.61 -1.55
CA ALA A 36 -13.45 -15.45 -1.62
C ALA A 36 -12.88 -14.38 -2.55
N LEU A 37 -13.73 -13.83 -3.42
CA LEU A 37 -13.42 -12.66 -4.23
C LEU A 37 -13.97 -11.42 -3.53
N VAL A 38 -13.08 -10.50 -3.15
CA VAL A 38 -13.43 -9.25 -2.48
C VAL A 38 -13.01 -8.08 -3.35
N THR A 39 -13.93 -7.16 -3.61
CA THR A 39 -13.70 -5.93 -4.37
C THR A 39 -13.65 -4.73 -3.43
N PRO A 40 -12.47 -4.31 -2.94
CA PRO A 40 -12.34 -3.11 -2.14
C PRO A 40 -12.42 -1.82 -2.98
N VAL A 41 -12.96 -0.77 -2.37
CA VAL A 41 -12.81 0.62 -2.84
C VAL A 41 -12.00 1.39 -1.81
N PHE A 42 -11.00 2.13 -2.27
CA PHE A 42 -10.04 2.81 -1.42
C PHE A 42 -9.67 4.19 -1.96
N ILE A 43 -9.11 5.00 -1.07
CA ILE A 43 -8.46 6.26 -1.39
C ILE A 43 -7.01 6.15 -0.95
N GLN A 44 -6.11 6.65 -1.78
CA GLN A 44 -4.70 6.67 -1.52
C GLN A 44 -4.15 8.09 -1.69
N PHE A 45 -3.32 8.51 -0.75
CA PHE A 45 -2.48 9.68 -0.88
C PHE A 45 -1.03 9.21 -0.99
N SER A 46 -0.28 9.74 -1.96
CA SER A 46 1.14 9.44 -2.14
C SER A 46 1.93 10.72 -2.30
N ALA A 47 3.06 10.82 -1.60
CA ALA A 47 3.96 11.97 -1.67
C ALA A 47 5.42 11.54 -1.59
N GLY A 48 6.28 12.09 -2.45
CA GLY A 48 7.71 11.80 -2.45
C GLY A 48 8.35 11.96 -3.82
N ILE A 49 9.51 11.34 -3.98
CA ILE A 49 10.24 11.33 -5.25
C ILE A 49 9.71 10.21 -6.16
N PRO A 50 9.90 10.28 -7.50
CA PRO A 50 9.28 9.33 -8.44
C PRO A 50 9.52 7.84 -8.13
N TYR A 51 10.67 7.49 -7.55
CA TYR A 51 11.04 6.09 -7.25
C TYR A 51 10.74 5.66 -5.81
N LEU A 52 10.42 6.61 -4.93
CA LEU A 52 10.21 6.38 -3.50
C LEU A 52 9.21 7.40 -2.95
N GLN A 53 8.01 6.92 -2.64
CA GLN A 53 6.92 7.73 -2.12
C GLN A 53 6.44 7.18 -0.78
N GLY A 54 6.18 8.07 0.17
CA GLY A 54 5.33 7.75 1.32
C GLY A 54 3.89 7.66 0.84
N THR A 55 3.12 6.71 1.39
CA THR A 55 1.73 6.50 1.01
C THR A 55 0.84 6.31 2.23
N ILE A 56 -0.34 6.90 2.17
CA ILE A 56 -1.46 6.65 3.07
C ILE A 56 -2.54 6.00 2.23
N HIS A 57 -2.94 4.79 2.58
CA HIS A 57 -3.96 4.02 1.87
C HIS A 57 -5.11 3.72 2.83
N ALA A 58 -6.33 4.12 2.49
CA ALA A 58 -7.51 3.94 3.33
C ALA A 58 -8.62 3.23 2.57
N TYR A 59 -9.08 2.10 3.09
CA TYR A 59 -10.25 1.40 2.55
C TYR A 59 -11.53 2.10 3.01
N VAL A 60 -12.46 2.30 2.07
CA VAL A 60 -13.74 2.96 2.30
C VAL A 60 -14.84 1.91 2.51
N PHE A 61 -14.95 0.97 1.56
CA PHE A 61 -15.84 -0.18 1.66
C PHE A 61 -15.30 -1.34 0.81
N SER A 62 -15.93 -2.50 0.92
CA SER A 62 -15.68 -3.65 0.05
C SER A 62 -16.95 -4.39 -0.28
N PHE A 63 -16.95 -5.08 -1.41
CA PHE A 63 -17.98 -6.03 -1.80
C PHE A 63 -17.42 -7.44 -1.79
N ASP A 64 -18.04 -8.35 -1.04
CA ASP A 64 -17.71 -9.78 -1.09
C ASP A 64 -18.66 -10.49 -2.04
N TRP A 65 -18.12 -11.01 -3.15
CA TRP A 65 -18.90 -11.68 -4.18
C TRP A 65 -19.43 -13.05 -3.75
N SER A 66 -18.83 -13.65 -2.72
CA SER A 66 -19.20 -14.97 -2.21
C SER A 66 -20.46 -14.90 -1.34
N SER A 67 -20.62 -13.79 -0.60
CA SER A 67 -21.74 -13.55 0.29
C SER A 67 -22.72 -12.47 -0.23
N LEU A 68 -22.35 -11.75 -1.29
CA LEU A 68 -23.06 -10.58 -1.83
C LEU A 68 -23.25 -9.46 -0.80
N VAL A 69 -22.35 -9.37 0.17
CA VAL A 69 -22.40 -8.38 1.25
C VAL A 69 -21.49 -7.19 0.94
N VAL A 70 -22.02 -5.98 1.15
CA VAL A 70 -21.23 -4.75 1.21
C VAL A 70 -20.79 -4.51 2.65
N LYS A 71 -19.48 -4.39 2.87
CA LYS A 71 -18.89 -4.06 4.17
C LYS A 71 -18.25 -2.68 4.12
N GLY A 72 -18.83 -1.74 4.87
CA GLY A 72 -18.21 -0.43 5.12
C GLY A 72 -17.07 -0.54 6.13
N PHE A 73 -16.07 0.33 5.99
CA PHE A 73 -14.91 0.36 6.86
C PHE A 73 -14.85 1.65 7.67
N SER A 74 -14.50 1.51 8.96
CA SER A 74 -14.04 2.63 9.78
C SER A 74 -12.69 3.08 9.26
N LEU A 75 -12.60 4.33 8.75
CA LEU A 75 -11.36 4.86 8.17
C LEU A 75 -10.17 4.75 9.14
N PRO A 76 -10.26 5.10 10.43
CA PRO A 76 -9.14 4.94 11.37
C PRO A 76 -8.62 3.50 11.47
N ASP A 77 -9.53 2.51 11.45
CA ASP A 77 -9.16 1.09 11.58
C ASP A 77 -8.58 0.50 10.28
N HIS A 78 -8.91 1.09 9.12
CA HIS A 78 -8.56 0.55 7.80
C HIS A 78 -7.69 1.51 6.98
N THR A 79 -6.99 2.40 7.68
CA THR A 79 -5.93 3.25 7.11
C THR A 79 -4.58 2.60 7.35
N TYR A 80 -3.74 2.63 6.32
CA TYR A 80 -2.41 2.06 6.30
C TYR A 80 -1.42 3.13 5.88
N LEU A 81 -0.31 3.22 6.61
CA LEU A 81 0.81 4.10 6.28
C LEU A 81 1.96 3.25 5.79
N GLY A 82 2.56 3.66 4.68
CA GLY A 82 3.61 2.87 4.06
C GLY A 82 4.57 3.66 3.20
N ILE A 83 5.50 2.91 2.63
CA ILE A 83 6.45 3.38 1.63
C ILE A 83 6.21 2.53 0.38
N GLN A 84 6.16 3.18 -0.77
CA GLN A 84 6.11 2.52 -2.07
C GLN A 84 7.31 2.89 -2.91
N THR A 85 7.83 1.90 -3.62
CA THR A 85 8.79 2.07 -4.69
C THR A 85 8.17 1.63 -6.01
N LYS A 86 8.42 2.40 -7.06
CA LYS A 86 7.88 2.18 -8.39
C LYS A 86 9.02 2.39 -9.38
N VAL A 87 9.40 1.33 -10.07
CA VAL A 87 10.52 1.34 -11.02
C VAL A 87 9.99 1.04 -12.41
N THR A 88 10.08 2.02 -13.31
CA THR A 88 9.70 1.84 -14.71
C THR A 88 10.65 0.88 -15.39
N VAL A 89 10.12 -0.22 -15.94
CA VAL A 89 10.91 -1.25 -16.65
C VAL A 89 10.82 -1.11 -18.16
N HIS A 90 9.69 -0.63 -18.69
CA HIS A 90 9.53 -0.38 -20.12
C HIS A 90 8.37 0.59 -20.39
N LYS A 91 8.66 1.74 -21.02
CA LYS A 91 7.65 2.77 -21.35
C LYS A 91 6.80 3.14 -20.12
N SER A 92 5.52 2.76 -20.10
CA SER A 92 4.60 3.00 -19.00
C SER A 92 4.47 1.83 -18.01
N ILE A 93 5.15 0.71 -18.28
CA ILE A 93 5.15 -0.50 -17.45
C ILE A 93 6.18 -0.34 -16.33
N TYR A 94 5.78 -0.69 -15.12
CA TYR A 94 6.62 -0.62 -13.94
C TYR A 94 6.49 -1.85 -13.05
N VAL A 95 7.51 -2.05 -12.21
CA VAL A 95 7.46 -2.94 -11.05
C VAL A 95 7.24 -2.10 -9.80
N LYS A 96 6.39 -2.59 -8.90
CA LYS A 96 6.00 -1.93 -7.68
C LYS A 96 6.36 -2.79 -6.47
N GLY A 97 6.96 -2.18 -5.47
CA GLY A 97 7.12 -2.74 -4.13
C GLY A 97 6.49 -1.81 -3.12
N GLN A 98 5.73 -2.33 -2.16
CA GLN A 98 5.18 -1.53 -1.07
C GLN A 98 5.35 -2.26 0.26
N ILE A 99 5.60 -1.48 1.30
CA ILE A 99 5.57 -1.93 2.69
C ILE A 99 4.65 -1.00 3.45
N PHE A 100 3.74 -1.53 4.25
CA PHE A 100 2.77 -0.72 4.98
C PHE A 100 2.42 -1.32 6.34
N TRP A 101 2.08 -0.44 7.28
CA TRP A 101 1.56 -0.78 8.59
C TRP A 101 0.16 -0.20 8.73
N SER A 102 -0.72 -0.92 9.42
CA SER A 102 -2.02 -0.37 9.81
C SER A 102 -1.80 0.77 10.81
N LEU A 103 -2.49 1.89 10.60
CA LEU A 103 -2.48 3.02 11.53
C LEU A 103 -2.95 2.59 12.92
N LYS A 104 -3.96 1.73 12.99
CA LYS A 104 -4.43 1.09 14.23
C LYS A 104 -3.31 0.35 14.96
N HIS A 105 -2.51 -0.43 14.23
CA HIS A 105 -1.39 -1.14 14.85
C HIS A 105 -0.32 -0.19 15.37
N ILE A 106 -0.04 0.89 14.64
CA ILE A 106 0.88 1.94 15.10
C ILE A 106 0.34 2.60 16.38
N THR A 107 -0.95 2.95 16.43
CA THR A 107 -1.54 3.56 17.62
C THR A 107 -1.53 2.62 18.81
N SER A 108 -1.86 1.33 18.63
CA SER A 108 -1.78 0.32 19.70
C SER A 108 -0.35 0.06 20.17
N LEU A 109 0.65 0.19 19.28
CA LEU A 109 2.06 0.14 19.66
C LEU A 109 2.45 1.33 20.56
N ILE A 110 2.06 2.54 20.17
CA ILE A 110 2.32 3.78 20.94
C ILE A 110 1.61 3.72 22.30
N GLY A 111 0.40 3.17 22.34
CA GLY A 111 -0.39 2.99 23.57
C GLY A 111 0.07 1.84 24.48
N GLY A 112 1.04 1.02 24.05
CA GLY A 112 1.56 -0.11 24.83
C GLY A 112 0.70 -1.38 24.80
N GLU A 113 -0.35 -1.42 23.98
CA GLU A 113 -1.24 -2.59 23.81
C GLU A 113 -0.61 -3.70 22.96
N ARG A 114 0.40 -3.35 22.16
CA ARG A 114 1.05 -4.25 21.20
C ARG A 114 2.56 -4.07 21.20
N THR A 115 3.29 -5.16 20.97
CA THR A 115 4.75 -5.17 20.81
C THR A 115 5.15 -5.04 19.34
N ILE A 116 6.38 -4.60 19.08
CA ILE A 116 6.93 -4.50 17.72
C ILE A 116 6.92 -5.89 17.05
N ALA A 117 7.35 -6.94 17.77
CA ALA A 117 7.41 -8.30 17.25
C ALA A 117 6.03 -8.87 16.85
N GLY A 118 4.99 -8.48 17.58
CA GLY A 118 3.60 -8.86 17.30
C GLY A 118 2.89 -7.98 16.28
N THR A 119 3.57 -7.04 15.63
CA THR A 119 2.94 -6.11 14.68
C THR A 119 3.14 -6.57 13.23
N PRO A 120 2.05 -6.90 12.49
CA PRO A 120 2.14 -7.24 11.07
C PRO A 120 2.72 -6.11 10.26
N LEU A 121 3.75 -6.42 9.46
CA LEU A 121 4.19 -5.61 8.35
C LEU A 121 3.59 -6.17 7.08
N TYR A 122 2.73 -5.41 6.43
CA TYR A 122 2.15 -5.80 5.16
C TYR A 122 3.10 -5.44 4.03
N THR A 123 3.20 -6.32 3.04
CA THR A 123 4.05 -6.13 1.87
C THR A 123 3.27 -6.40 0.61
N ARG A 124 3.55 -5.64 -0.43
CA ARG A 124 2.94 -5.80 -1.75
C ARG A 124 4.05 -5.79 -2.79
N ILE A 125 4.00 -6.75 -3.70
CA ILE A 125 4.85 -6.77 -4.89
C ILE A 125 3.97 -6.95 -6.11
N GLY A 126 4.22 -6.16 -7.14
CA GLY A 126 3.38 -6.19 -8.33
C GLY A 126 4.05 -5.60 -9.56
N LEU A 127 3.32 -5.74 -10.66
CA LEU A 127 3.62 -5.14 -11.94
C LEU A 127 2.38 -4.38 -12.40
N GLY A 128 2.60 -3.22 -13.00
CA GLY A 128 1.50 -2.39 -13.45
C GLY A 128 1.87 -1.53 -14.63
N SER A 129 0.91 -0.74 -15.09
CA SER A 129 1.10 0.21 -16.16
C SER A 129 0.36 1.52 -15.89
N ASN A 130 0.96 2.62 -16.33
CA ASN A 130 0.32 3.93 -16.31
C ASN A 130 -0.27 4.23 -17.69
N PHE A 131 -1.54 4.60 -17.74
CA PHE A 131 -2.19 5.11 -18.94
C PHE A 131 -2.93 6.40 -18.61
N SER A 132 -2.31 7.54 -18.95
CA SER A 132 -2.83 8.88 -18.59
C SER A 132 -3.01 9.01 -17.07
N SER A 133 -4.22 9.35 -16.59
CA SER A 133 -4.59 9.42 -15.17
C SER A 133 -4.99 8.08 -14.56
N ILE A 134 -4.98 6.99 -15.35
CA ILE A 134 -5.35 5.65 -14.90
C ILE A 134 -4.09 4.83 -14.67
N GLU A 135 -4.00 4.19 -13.52
CA GLU A 135 -2.95 3.26 -13.18
C GLU A 135 -3.57 1.87 -12.96
N LEU A 136 -3.08 0.88 -13.71
CA LEU A 136 -3.48 -0.51 -13.58
C LEU A 136 -2.37 -1.28 -12.86
N ASP A 137 -2.71 -1.93 -11.76
CA ASP A 137 -1.78 -2.55 -10.83
C ASP A 137 -2.19 -3.99 -10.56
N ALA A 138 -1.30 -4.96 -10.76
CA ALA A 138 -1.57 -6.35 -10.39
C ALA A 138 -0.39 -6.95 -9.62
N GLY A 139 -0.65 -7.88 -8.72
CA GLY A 139 0.42 -8.48 -7.94
C GLY A 139 -0.07 -9.35 -6.80
N PHE A 140 0.78 -9.46 -5.79
CA PHE A 140 0.54 -10.25 -4.59
C PHE A 140 0.73 -9.40 -3.34
N ASP A 141 -0.29 -9.43 -2.49
CA ASP A 141 -0.23 -8.92 -1.12
C ASP A 141 0.21 -10.02 -0.18
N GLY A 142 1.02 -9.67 0.80
CA GLY A 142 1.48 -10.54 1.87
C GLY A 142 1.63 -9.77 3.18
N TYR A 143 1.95 -10.49 4.25
CA TYR A 143 2.35 -9.86 5.50
C TYR A 143 3.37 -10.72 6.24
N TRP A 144 4.18 -10.06 7.06
CA TRP A 144 5.25 -10.64 7.86
C TRP A 144 4.98 -10.31 9.33
N GLN A 145 5.15 -11.29 10.21
CA GLN A 145 5.14 -11.11 11.65
C GLN A 145 6.38 -11.80 12.22
N LEU A 146 7.11 -11.12 13.11
CA LEU A 146 8.44 -11.56 13.56
C LEU A 146 8.39 -12.74 14.53
N GLU A 147 7.30 -12.97 15.27
CA GLU A 147 7.15 -14.07 16.24
C GLU A 147 5.66 -14.39 16.54
N PRO A 148 5.26 -15.66 16.77
CA PRO A 148 5.22 -16.67 15.70
C PRO A 148 3.89 -17.46 15.60
N SER A 149 3.59 -17.97 14.38
CA SER A 149 3.05 -19.33 14.10
C SER A 149 2.47 -19.46 12.68
N SER A 150 2.08 -18.38 12.01
CA SER A 150 1.69 -18.42 10.60
C SER A 150 2.91 -18.11 9.72
N THR A 151 3.75 -19.10 9.48
CA THR A 151 4.75 -19.09 8.39
C THR A 151 4.11 -19.26 7.02
N VAL A 152 2.78 -19.27 6.90
CA VAL A 152 2.13 -19.30 5.60
C VAL A 152 2.28 -17.91 4.98
N PRO A 153 3.11 -17.73 3.93
CA PRO A 153 3.05 -16.52 3.13
C PRO A 153 1.65 -16.46 2.55
N PHE A 154 0.81 -15.62 3.15
CA PHE A 154 -0.52 -15.37 2.64
C PHE A 154 -0.38 -14.48 1.41
N ALA A 155 -0.14 -15.08 0.25
CA ALA A 155 -0.12 -14.37 -1.02
C ALA A 155 -1.56 -14.18 -1.51
N ARG A 156 -2.10 -12.97 -1.37
CA ARG A 156 -3.39 -12.59 -1.96
C ARG A 156 -3.15 -11.93 -3.32
N PRO A 157 -3.44 -12.60 -4.44
CA PRO A 157 -3.43 -11.94 -5.72
C PRO A 157 -4.42 -10.78 -5.73
N TYR A 158 -4.00 -9.67 -6.31
CA TYR A 158 -4.83 -8.49 -6.50
C TYR A 158 -4.73 -7.98 -7.93
N LEU A 159 -5.81 -7.32 -8.37
CA LEU A 159 -5.84 -6.41 -9.51
C LEU A 159 -6.47 -5.10 -9.04
N LEU A 160 -5.86 -3.96 -9.34
CA LEU A 160 -6.27 -2.63 -8.90
C LEU A 160 -6.32 -1.69 -10.10
N VAL A 161 -7.36 -0.86 -10.12
CA VAL A 161 -7.46 0.28 -11.02
C VAL A 161 -7.50 1.53 -10.16
N ASN A 162 -6.47 2.37 -10.30
CA ASN A 162 -6.33 3.63 -9.60
C ASN A 162 -6.59 4.78 -10.57
N PHE A 163 -7.36 5.77 -10.14
CA PHE A 163 -7.58 7.04 -10.81
C PHE A 163 -6.84 8.11 -10.03
N THR A 164 -5.83 8.72 -10.64
CA THR A 164 -4.99 9.74 -10.02
C THR A 164 -5.44 11.12 -10.48
N PHE A 165 -5.62 12.03 -9.52
CA PHE A 165 -6.05 13.42 -9.72
C PHE A 165 -4.94 14.40 -9.32
#